data_AF-A0A927MY10-F1
#
_entry.id   AF-A0A927MY10-F1
#
_cell.length_a   1.000
_cell.length_b   1.000
_cell.length_c   1.000
_cell.angle_alpha   90.00
_cell.angle_beta   90.00
_cell.angle_gamma   90.00
#
_symmetry.space_group_name_H-M   'P 1'
#
loop_
_entity.id
_entity.type
_entity.pdbx_description
1 polymer ?
#
loop_
_entity_poly.entity_id
_entity_poly.type
_entity_poly.pdbx_seq_one_letter_code
_entity_poly.pdbx_strand_id
1 'polypeptide(L)'
;MLAFQKLTPYDAPGDATWVGWSNFAALLHNPETGQSAFNTVFRLTAITVAIRLVIGMALALLLQSQVLHRWKLRGVARTMVLVPWMIPPVVAVASWRWLLDANTGVLNQVLVATGMIDRGVPFLANTGTVWWSVIAILVWRELPFVVIVLLAGLQSIPKDQYEAAALDSAGAWGSFRYVTLPHLRPVVTVVVLMTVIQTFNNFVYVWLATGGGPGTYTQVLATQLYSAAFIGNSLGQGAAIGLVMSAVMAVFALAYLRVSARREEAL
;
A
#
# COMPACT_ATOMS: atom_id res chain seq x y z
N MET A 1 -16.95 -22.15 7.56
CA MET A 1 -16.89 -23.59 7.89
C MET A 1 -15.44 -24.05 8.08
N LEU A 2 -14.55 -23.83 7.11
CA LEU A 2 -13.14 -24.25 7.16
C LEU A 2 -12.35 -23.74 8.39
N ALA A 3 -12.53 -22.48 8.79
CA ALA A 3 -11.78 -21.89 9.91
C ALA A 3 -12.03 -22.57 11.28
N PHE A 4 -13.13 -23.33 11.39
CA PHE A 4 -13.49 -24.06 12.60
C PHE A 4 -13.19 -25.56 12.49
N GLN A 5 -12.53 -25.97 11.41
CA GLN A 5 -12.18 -27.34 11.12
C GLN A 5 -10.64 -27.47 11.07
N LYS A 6 -10.14 -28.64 11.42
CA LYS A 6 -8.79 -29.06 11.10
C LYS A 6 -8.87 -29.82 9.79
N LEU A 7 -8.26 -29.23 8.76
CA LEU A 7 -8.30 -29.70 7.39
C LEU A 7 -6.97 -29.40 6.70
N THR A 8 -6.45 -30.38 5.98
CA THR A 8 -5.31 -30.25 5.09
C THR A 8 -5.76 -30.23 3.62
N PRO A 9 -4.95 -29.69 2.69
CA PRO A 9 -5.28 -29.72 1.26
C PRO A 9 -5.42 -31.11 0.65
N TYR A 10 -4.98 -32.16 1.35
CA TYR A 10 -4.98 -33.54 0.87
C TYR A 10 -6.13 -34.38 1.43
N ASP A 11 -6.88 -33.85 2.38
CA ASP A 11 -7.98 -34.54 3.05
C ASP A 11 -9.18 -34.69 2.09
N ALA A 12 -9.85 -35.84 2.11
CA ALA A 12 -11.04 -36.06 1.29
C ALA A 12 -12.23 -35.25 1.84
N PRO A 13 -13.25 -34.93 1.02
CA PRO A 13 -14.48 -34.30 1.49
C PRO A 13 -15.20 -35.19 2.53
N GLY A 14 -14.94 -34.96 3.81
CA GLY A 14 -15.46 -35.79 4.92
C GLY A 14 -14.48 -35.96 6.10
N ASP A 15 -13.17 -35.84 5.86
CA ASP A 15 -12.14 -36.03 6.89
C ASP A 15 -11.95 -34.79 7.79
N ALA A 16 -12.71 -33.72 7.53
CA ALA A 16 -12.66 -32.47 8.25
C ALA A 16 -13.11 -32.65 9.71
N THR A 17 -12.17 -32.59 10.66
CA THR A 17 -12.51 -32.66 12.08
C THR A 17 -12.90 -31.27 12.59
N TRP A 18 -14.07 -31.15 13.23
CA TRP A 18 -14.49 -29.90 13.86
C TRP A 18 -13.64 -29.61 15.10
N VAL A 19 -12.99 -28.46 15.13
CA VAL A 19 -12.11 -28.04 16.22
C VAL A 19 -12.55 -26.73 16.88
N GLY A 20 -13.71 -26.19 16.48
CA GLY A 20 -14.27 -24.97 17.02
C GLY A 20 -13.30 -23.79 16.90
N TRP A 21 -13.01 -23.10 18.01
CA TRP A 21 -12.19 -21.89 18.03
C TRP A 21 -10.68 -22.13 18.15
N SER A 22 -10.22 -23.39 18.11
CA SER A 22 -8.80 -23.71 18.36
C SER A 22 -7.84 -23.02 17.39
N ASN A 23 -8.22 -22.89 16.11
CA ASN A 23 -7.43 -22.18 15.10
C ASN A 23 -7.27 -20.69 15.47
N PHE A 24 -8.32 -20.05 15.98
CA PHE A 24 -8.26 -18.66 16.43
C PHE A 24 -7.42 -18.50 17.70
N ALA A 25 -7.56 -19.43 18.65
CA ALA A 25 -6.74 -19.45 19.86
C ALA A 25 -5.24 -19.63 19.53
N ALA A 26 -4.91 -20.48 18.56
CA ALA A 26 -3.54 -20.67 18.09
C ALA A 26 -2.97 -19.38 17.47
N LEU A 27 -3.77 -18.63 16.71
CA LEU A 27 -3.36 -17.34 16.14
C LEU A 27 -3.09 -16.28 17.22
N LEU A 28 -3.93 -16.20 18.25
CA LEU A 28 -3.78 -15.22 19.32
C LEU A 28 -2.54 -15.47 20.19
N HIS A 29 -2.16 -16.73 20.38
CA HIS A 29 -0.98 -17.09 21.18
C HIS A 29 0.31 -17.14 20.36
N ASN A 30 0.26 -17.04 19.03
CA ASN A 30 1.45 -17.07 18.19
C ASN A 30 2.09 -15.67 18.06
N PRO A 31 3.32 -15.45 18.58
CA PRO A 31 4.02 -14.17 18.44
C PRO A 31 4.23 -13.75 16.98
N GLU A 32 4.39 -14.71 16.05
CA GLU A 32 4.58 -14.43 14.62
C GLU A 32 3.32 -13.84 13.98
N THR A 33 2.13 -14.22 14.46
CA THR A 33 0.86 -13.62 14.01
C THR A 33 0.75 -12.18 14.51
N GLY A 34 1.18 -11.91 15.75
CA GLY A 34 1.28 -10.53 16.26
C GLY A 34 2.21 -9.66 15.41
N GLN A 35 3.39 -10.18 15.09
CA GLN A 35 4.34 -9.50 14.19
C GLN A 35 3.76 -9.29 12.78
N SER A 36 3.10 -10.31 12.24
CA SER A 36 2.45 -10.24 10.92
C SER A 36 1.33 -9.20 10.88
N ALA A 37 0.54 -9.10 11.96
CA ALA A 37 -0.49 -8.07 12.10
C ALA A 37 0.12 -6.67 12.18
N PHE A 38 1.18 -6.48 12.97
CA PHE A 38 1.90 -5.21 13.04
C PHE A 38 2.50 -4.82 11.69
N ASN A 39 3.13 -5.77 11.01
CA ASN A 39 3.68 -5.60 9.67
C ASN A 39 2.59 -5.21 8.67
N THR A 40 1.43 -5.88 8.69
CA THR A 40 0.30 -5.54 7.80
C THR A 40 -0.24 -4.14 8.09
N VAL A 41 -0.59 -3.84 9.34
CA VAL A 41 -1.28 -2.59 9.71
C VAL A 41 -0.34 -1.39 9.62
N PHE A 42 0.82 -1.47 10.27
CA PHE A 42 1.70 -0.33 10.41
C PHE A 42 2.68 -0.22 9.24
N ARG A 43 3.52 -1.24 9.04
CA ARG A 43 4.63 -1.14 8.08
C ARG A 43 4.15 -1.14 6.62
N LEU A 44 3.30 -2.10 6.27
CA LEU A 44 2.80 -2.24 4.91
C LEU A 44 1.70 -1.24 4.62
N THR A 45 0.68 -1.12 5.46
CA THR A 45 -0.50 -0.30 5.14
C THR A 45 -0.30 1.17 5.48
N ALA A 46 -0.11 1.51 6.76
CA ALA A 46 -0.09 2.91 7.20
C ALA A 46 1.04 3.72 6.55
N ILE A 47 2.28 3.21 6.56
CA ILE A 47 3.44 3.90 5.98
C ILE A 47 3.25 4.08 4.47
N THR A 48 2.91 3.01 3.75
CA THR A 48 2.75 3.06 2.29
C THR A 48 1.62 4.01 1.87
N VAL A 49 0.47 3.97 2.53
CA VAL A 49 -0.65 4.87 2.23
C VAL A 49 -0.25 6.32 2.51
N ALA A 50 0.42 6.60 3.63
CA ALA A 50 0.91 7.94 3.93
C ALA A 50 1.89 8.46 2.86
N ILE A 51 2.88 7.65 2.48
CA ILE A 51 3.85 8.00 1.43
C ILE A 51 3.14 8.24 0.09
N ARG A 52 2.23 7.35 -0.31
CA ARG A 52 1.47 7.50 -1.56
C ARG A 52 0.62 8.76 -1.58
N LEU A 53 0.02 9.14 -0.46
CA LEU A 53 -0.77 10.38 -0.36
C LEU A 53 0.10 11.62 -0.42
N VAL A 54 1.24 11.65 0.29
CA VAL A 54 2.15 12.79 0.29
C VAL A 54 2.77 12.98 -1.09
N ILE A 55 3.39 11.94 -1.64
CA ILE A 55 4.01 12.00 -2.98
C ILE A 55 2.94 12.21 -4.05
N GLY A 56 1.79 11.54 -3.90
CA GLY A 56 0.67 11.64 -4.84
C GLY A 56 0.09 13.05 -4.91
N MET A 57 -0.09 13.70 -3.75
CA MET A 57 -0.54 15.10 -3.67
C MET A 57 0.49 16.04 -4.29
N ALA A 58 1.78 15.87 -3.96
CA ALA A 58 2.85 16.69 -4.50
C ALA A 58 2.90 16.61 -6.04
N LEU A 59 2.83 15.40 -6.59
CA LEU A 59 2.78 15.18 -8.04
C LEU A 59 1.48 15.70 -8.67
N ALA A 60 0.34 15.54 -8.01
CA ALA A 60 -0.94 16.06 -8.53
C ALA A 60 -0.94 17.59 -8.61
N LEU A 61 -0.45 18.28 -7.57
CA LEU A 61 -0.25 19.73 -7.58
C LEU A 61 0.75 20.17 -8.66
N LEU A 62 1.87 19.44 -8.79
CA LEU A 62 2.86 19.68 -9.83
C LEU A 62 2.23 19.57 -11.23
N LEU A 63 1.46 18.51 -11.51
CA LEU A 63 0.77 18.29 -12.78
C LEU A 63 -0.38 19.27 -13.06
N GLN A 64 -0.94 19.90 -12.03
CA GLN A 64 -1.90 20.99 -12.15
C GLN A 64 -1.21 22.35 -12.38
N SER A 65 0.04 22.51 -11.90
CA SER A 65 0.74 23.78 -11.90
C SER A 65 0.90 24.39 -13.31
N GLN A 66 0.89 25.72 -13.36
CA GLN A 66 1.14 26.50 -14.58
C GLN A 66 2.57 26.33 -15.08
N VAL A 67 3.50 25.85 -14.24
CA VAL A 67 4.90 25.60 -14.62
C VAL A 67 4.97 24.54 -15.71
N LEU A 68 4.34 23.37 -15.52
CA LEU A 68 4.32 22.34 -16.56
C LEU A 68 3.55 22.76 -17.82
N HIS A 69 2.58 23.67 -17.67
CA HIS A 69 1.87 24.24 -18.81
C HIS A 69 2.79 25.13 -19.66
N ARG A 70 3.56 26.02 -19.02
CA ARG A 70 4.52 26.92 -19.69
C ARG A 70 5.59 26.16 -20.47
N TRP A 71 6.03 25.01 -19.95
CA TRP A 71 7.05 24.16 -20.59
C TRP A 71 6.45 23.17 -21.61
N LYS A 72 5.13 23.15 -21.82
CA LYS A 72 4.40 22.20 -22.68
C LYS A 72 4.63 20.71 -22.32
N LEU A 73 5.10 20.41 -21.10
CA LEU A 73 5.44 19.07 -20.64
C LEU A 73 4.28 18.30 -19.99
N ARG A 74 3.09 18.92 -19.88
CA ARG A 74 1.94 18.34 -19.15
C ARG A 74 1.52 16.96 -19.67
N GLY A 75 1.51 16.78 -20.99
CA GLY A 75 1.16 15.49 -21.61
C GLY A 75 2.18 14.41 -21.27
N VAL A 76 3.47 14.70 -21.51
CA VAL A 76 4.58 13.79 -21.23
C VAL A 76 4.63 13.41 -19.75
N ALA A 77 4.51 14.38 -18.84
CA ALA A 77 4.56 14.14 -17.40
C ALA A 77 3.40 13.23 -16.93
N ARG A 78 2.18 13.41 -17.46
CA ARG A 78 1.04 12.53 -17.16
C ARG A 78 1.29 11.10 -17.65
N THR A 79 1.81 10.96 -18.88
CA THR A 79 2.15 9.65 -19.43
C THR A 79 3.22 8.95 -18.60
N MET A 80 4.30 9.65 -18.24
CA MET A 80 5.39 9.09 -17.42
C MET A 80 4.91 8.63 -16.05
N VAL A 81 4.03 9.41 -15.40
CA VAL A 81 3.41 9.00 -14.14
C VAL A 81 2.56 7.75 -14.32
N LEU A 82 1.92 7.55 -15.46
CA LEU A 82 1.05 6.40 -15.71
C LEU A 82 1.77 5.09 -16.00
N VAL A 83 3.00 5.15 -16.54
CA VAL A 83 3.76 3.97 -16.99
C VAL A 83 3.82 2.85 -15.94
N PRO A 84 4.17 3.11 -14.66
CA PRO A 84 4.32 2.03 -13.68
C PRO A 84 3.04 1.23 -13.45
N TRP A 85 1.87 1.86 -13.54
CA TRP A 85 0.59 1.20 -13.27
C TRP A 85 0.19 0.20 -14.36
N MET A 86 0.67 0.42 -15.59
CA MET A 86 0.44 -0.49 -16.72
C MET A 86 1.27 -1.79 -16.60
N ILE A 87 2.27 -1.81 -15.73
CA ILE A 87 3.14 -2.97 -15.55
C ILE A 87 2.43 -3.99 -14.63
N PRO A 88 2.36 -5.27 -15.03
CA PRO A 88 1.86 -6.33 -14.15
C PRO A 88 2.66 -6.38 -12.84
N PRO A 89 2.01 -6.53 -11.66
CA PRO A 89 2.72 -6.51 -10.37
C PRO A 89 3.89 -7.49 -10.29
N VAL A 90 3.73 -8.69 -10.83
CA VAL A 90 4.78 -9.73 -10.87
C VAL A 90 6.03 -9.25 -11.61
N VAL A 91 5.83 -8.62 -12.78
CA VAL A 91 6.92 -8.07 -13.60
C VAL A 91 7.58 -6.91 -12.89
N ALA A 92 6.79 -6.02 -12.27
CA ALA A 92 7.33 -4.91 -11.48
C ALA A 92 8.24 -5.42 -10.35
N VAL A 93 7.78 -6.41 -9.57
CA VAL A 93 8.62 -6.97 -8.49
C VAL A 93 9.86 -7.66 -9.04
N ALA A 94 9.75 -8.44 -10.12
CA ALA A 94 10.90 -9.12 -10.72
C ALA A 94 11.96 -8.11 -11.20
N SER A 95 11.56 -7.05 -11.89
CA SER A 95 12.46 -5.99 -12.34
C SER A 95 13.16 -5.30 -11.18
N TRP A 96 12.43 -5.01 -10.10
CA TRP A 96 13.01 -4.40 -8.91
C TRP A 96 13.92 -5.35 -8.14
N ARG A 97 13.63 -6.66 -8.09
CA ARG A 97 14.53 -7.66 -7.49
C ARG A 97 15.88 -7.67 -8.19
N TRP A 98 15.89 -7.61 -9.53
CA TRP A 98 17.12 -7.49 -10.29
C TRP A 98 17.82 -6.15 -10.04
N LEU A 99 17.09 -5.04 -10.07
CA LEU A 99 17.64 -3.70 -9.81
C LEU A 99 18.29 -3.58 -8.43
N LEU A 100 17.69 -4.23 -7.42
CA LEU A 100 18.10 -4.22 -6.01
C LEU A 100 19.06 -5.36 -5.65
N ASP A 101 19.47 -6.19 -6.61
CA ASP A 101 20.40 -7.29 -6.36
C ASP A 101 21.75 -6.76 -5.87
N ALA A 102 22.34 -7.45 -4.88
CA ALA A 102 23.56 -6.99 -4.23
C ALA A 102 24.78 -7.01 -5.15
N ASN A 103 24.82 -7.95 -6.10
CA ASN A 103 26.01 -8.24 -6.90
C ASN A 103 25.87 -7.69 -8.33
N THR A 104 24.68 -7.82 -8.90
CA THR A 104 24.41 -7.55 -10.31
C THR A 104 23.46 -6.37 -10.53
N GLY A 105 22.85 -5.85 -9.46
CA GLY A 105 21.86 -4.78 -9.55
C GLY A 105 22.48 -3.43 -9.89
N VAL A 106 21.88 -2.75 -10.87
CA VAL A 106 22.33 -1.42 -11.34
C VAL A 106 22.33 -0.40 -10.20
N LEU A 107 21.39 -0.48 -9.25
CA LEU A 107 21.36 0.46 -8.13
C LEU A 107 22.62 0.34 -7.26
N ASN A 108 23.03 -0.88 -6.92
CA ASN A 108 24.25 -1.11 -6.16
C ASN A 108 25.50 -0.68 -6.94
N GLN A 109 25.57 -0.98 -8.24
CA GLN A 109 26.69 -0.56 -9.09
C GLN A 109 26.84 0.97 -9.10
N VAL A 110 25.73 1.70 -9.26
CA VAL A 110 25.75 3.17 -9.24
C VAL A 110 26.17 3.69 -7.86
N LEU A 111 25.61 3.17 -6.77
CA LEU A 111 25.94 3.62 -5.41
C LEU A 111 27.39 3.36 -5.03
N VAL A 112 27.97 2.23 -5.48
CA VAL A 112 29.40 1.94 -5.30
C VAL A 112 30.25 2.86 -6.17
N ALA A 113 29.89 3.04 -7.44
CA ALA A 113 30.63 3.90 -8.36
C ALA A 113 30.66 5.37 -7.94
N THR A 114 29.61 5.87 -7.30
CA THR A 114 29.56 7.24 -6.75
C THR A 114 30.22 7.38 -5.38
N GLY A 115 30.71 6.27 -4.79
CA GLY A 115 31.31 6.25 -3.46
C GLY A 115 30.31 6.46 -2.32
N MET A 116 29.00 6.32 -2.57
CA MET A 116 27.97 6.44 -1.53
C MET A 116 27.95 5.22 -0.59
N ILE A 117 28.36 4.06 -1.09
CA ILE A 117 28.51 2.81 -0.31
C ILE A 117 29.81 2.09 -0.70
N ASP A 118 30.45 1.41 0.25
CA ASP A 118 31.71 0.69 -0.01
C ASP A 118 31.51 -0.65 -0.72
N ARG A 119 30.33 -1.27 -0.53
CA ARG A 119 29.97 -2.58 -1.09
C ARG A 119 28.48 -2.69 -1.33
N GLY A 120 28.10 -3.58 -2.24
CA GLY A 120 26.70 -3.86 -2.56
C GLY A 120 25.88 -4.21 -1.32
N VAL A 121 24.74 -3.53 -1.16
CA VAL A 121 23.78 -3.77 -0.08
C VAL A 121 22.73 -4.77 -0.58
N PRO A 122 22.50 -5.87 0.14
CA PRO A 122 21.42 -6.80 -0.20
C PRO A 122 20.09 -6.22 0.27
N PHE A 123 19.56 -5.26 -0.49
CA PHE A 123 18.41 -4.43 -0.12
C PHE A 123 17.20 -5.25 0.35
N LEU A 124 16.93 -6.39 -0.29
CA LEU A 124 15.80 -7.27 0.02
C LEU A 124 16.09 -8.34 1.10
N ALA A 125 17.34 -8.47 1.56
CA ALA A 125 17.72 -9.45 2.58
C ALA A 125 18.26 -8.81 3.88
N ASN A 126 18.51 -7.51 3.89
CA ASN A 126 18.93 -6.76 5.08
C ASN A 126 17.71 -6.16 5.81
N THR A 127 17.58 -6.43 7.11
CA THR A 127 16.46 -5.97 7.95
C THR A 127 16.35 -4.44 8.06
N GLY A 128 17.44 -3.71 7.85
CA GLY A 128 17.48 -2.25 7.84
C GLY A 128 16.90 -1.64 6.56
N THR A 129 16.93 -2.36 5.43
CA THR A 129 16.52 -1.82 4.11
C THR A 129 15.27 -2.49 3.54
N VAL A 130 14.99 -3.74 3.91
CA VAL A 130 14.00 -4.58 3.23
C VAL A 130 12.59 -3.98 3.20
N TRP A 131 12.13 -3.37 4.30
CA TRP A 131 10.82 -2.73 4.33
C TRP A 131 10.76 -1.52 3.40
N TRP A 132 11.81 -0.70 3.38
CA TRP A 132 11.88 0.44 2.48
C TRP A 132 11.92 0.02 1.02
N SER A 133 12.60 -1.08 0.70
CA SER A 133 12.61 -1.66 -0.64
C SER A 133 11.22 -2.17 -1.05
N VAL A 134 10.54 -2.95 -0.21
CA VAL A 134 9.17 -3.45 -0.50
C VAL A 134 8.20 -2.28 -0.69
N ILE A 135 8.26 -1.28 0.19
CA ILE A 135 7.43 -0.07 0.11
C ILE A 135 7.76 0.72 -1.16
N ALA A 136 9.04 0.87 -1.53
CA ALA A 136 9.43 1.59 -2.74
C ALA A 136 8.87 0.94 -4.01
N ILE A 137 8.92 -0.40 -4.12
CA ILE A 137 8.34 -1.15 -5.24
C ILE A 137 6.83 -0.90 -5.34
N LEU A 138 6.13 -1.06 -4.21
CA LEU A 138 4.69 -0.90 -4.13
C LEU A 138 4.28 0.55 -4.44
N VAL A 139 4.92 1.53 -3.81
CA VAL A 139 4.68 2.95 -4.06
C VAL A 139 4.93 3.26 -5.52
N TRP A 140 6.08 2.91 -6.09
CA TRP A 140 6.40 3.20 -7.48
C TRP A 140 5.34 2.69 -8.46
N ARG A 141 4.87 1.44 -8.26
CA ARG A 141 3.86 0.83 -9.12
C ARG A 141 2.48 1.47 -8.92
N GLU A 142 2.05 1.63 -7.68
CA GLU A 142 0.66 1.96 -7.33
C GLU A 142 0.39 3.47 -7.17
N LEU A 143 1.42 4.30 -7.00
CA LEU A 143 1.32 5.75 -6.91
C LEU A 143 0.48 6.41 -8.02
N PRO A 144 0.49 5.96 -9.30
CA PRO A 144 -0.22 6.64 -10.38
C PRO A 144 -1.73 6.74 -10.13
N PHE A 145 -2.33 5.71 -9.52
CA PHE A 145 -3.75 5.75 -9.11
C PHE A 145 -4.05 6.94 -8.18
N VAL A 146 -3.23 7.14 -7.16
CA VAL A 146 -3.41 8.23 -6.19
C VAL A 146 -3.23 9.59 -6.87
N VAL A 147 -2.20 9.73 -7.71
CA VAL A 147 -1.94 10.97 -8.44
C VAL A 147 -3.13 11.35 -9.32
N ILE A 148 -3.69 10.42 -10.09
CA ILE A 148 -4.79 10.73 -11.00
C ILE A 148 -6.05 11.12 -10.25
N VAL A 149 -6.42 10.37 -9.21
CA VAL A 149 -7.65 10.66 -8.47
C VAL A 149 -7.54 12.01 -7.77
N LEU A 150 -6.40 12.31 -7.15
CA LEU A 150 -6.16 13.64 -6.57
C LEU A 150 -6.13 14.73 -7.64
N LEU A 151 -5.50 14.49 -8.78
CA LEU A 151 -5.44 15.43 -9.90
C LEU A 151 -6.83 15.71 -10.50
N ALA A 152 -7.71 14.71 -10.55
CA ALA A 152 -9.09 14.87 -10.97
C ALA A 152 -9.87 15.73 -9.96
N GLY A 153 -9.75 15.42 -8.66
CA GLY A 153 -10.35 16.23 -7.59
C GLY A 153 -9.84 17.67 -7.57
N LEU A 154 -8.57 17.88 -7.90
CA LEU A 154 -7.97 19.21 -8.02
C LEU A 154 -8.56 20.00 -9.20
N GLN A 155 -8.91 19.32 -10.29
CA GLN A 155 -9.49 19.94 -11.49
C GLN A 155 -10.98 20.25 -11.35
N SER A 156 -11.69 19.60 -10.43
CA SER A 156 -13.09 19.91 -10.14
C SER A 156 -13.27 21.15 -9.25
N ILE A 157 -12.19 21.71 -8.68
CA ILE A 157 -12.27 22.91 -7.84
C ILE A 157 -12.53 24.13 -8.73
N PRO A 158 -13.62 24.88 -8.49
CA PRO A 158 -13.93 26.10 -9.23
C PRO A 158 -12.78 27.13 -9.15
N LYS A 159 -12.49 27.82 -10.27
CA LYS A 159 -11.35 28.75 -10.37
C LYS A 159 -11.57 30.04 -9.57
N ASP A 160 -12.80 30.50 -9.50
CA ASP A 160 -13.28 31.64 -8.71
C ASP A 160 -12.90 31.52 -7.22
N GLN A 161 -12.86 30.30 -6.67
CA GLN A 161 -12.40 30.07 -5.29
C GLN A 161 -10.91 30.41 -5.10
N TYR A 162 -10.08 30.14 -6.11
CA TYR A 162 -8.66 30.51 -6.08
C TYR A 162 -8.46 32.00 -6.34
N GLU A 163 -9.29 32.62 -7.18
CA GLU A 163 -9.26 34.05 -7.46
C GLU A 163 -9.69 34.86 -6.22
N ALA A 164 -10.74 34.43 -5.52
CA ALA A 164 -11.17 35.02 -4.25
C ALA A 164 -10.05 34.96 -3.20
N ALA A 165 -9.42 33.80 -3.04
CA ALA A 165 -8.28 33.67 -2.13
C ALA A 165 -7.09 34.57 -2.51
N ALA A 166 -6.86 34.79 -3.81
CA ALA A 166 -5.81 35.69 -4.28
C ALA A 166 -6.13 37.17 -3.97
N LEU A 167 -7.41 37.58 -4.04
CA LEU A 167 -7.86 38.92 -3.61
C LEU A 167 -7.63 39.12 -2.11
N ASP A 168 -7.85 38.08 -1.30
CA ASP A 168 -7.56 38.07 0.14
C ASP A 168 -6.06 37.95 0.48
N SER A 169 -5.18 38.09 -0.51
CA SER A 169 -3.72 37.97 -0.37
C SER A 169 -3.27 36.63 0.24
N ALA A 170 -4.06 35.57 0.07
CA ALA A 170 -3.66 34.23 0.46
C ALA A 170 -2.52 33.75 -0.45
N GLY A 171 -1.32 33.59 0.12
CA GLY A 171 -0.21 32.94 -0.58
C GLY A 171 -0.49 31.47 -0.89
N ALA A 172 0.42 30.79 -1.60
CA ALA A 172 0.24 29.40 -2.03
C ALA A 172 -0.13 28.43 -0.88
N TRP A 173 0.46 28.62 0.30
CA TRP A 173 0.12 27.84 1.49
C TRP A 173 -1.30 28.13 2.01
N GLY A 174 -1.73 29.40 2.00
CA GLY A 174 -3.08 29.81 2.36
C GLY A 174 -4.12 29.19 1.42
N SER A 175 -3.92 29.33 0.10
CA SER A 175 -4.81 28.73 -0.90
C SER A 175 -4.85 27.20 -0.76
N PHE A 176 -3.72 26.54 -0.50
CA PHE A 176 -3.70 25.10 -0.25
C PHE A 176 -4.50 24.72 1.00
N ARG A 177 -4.28 25.40 2.13
CA ARG A 177 -4.89 25.05 3.42
C ARG A 177 -6.38 25.38 3.51
N TYR A 178 -6.81 26.47 2.87
CA TYR A 178 -8.16 27.02 3.00
C TYR A 178 -9.06 26.77 1.77
N VAL A 179 -8.49 26.58 0.58
CA VAL A 179 -9.26 26.26 -0.63
C VAL A 179 -9.05 24.80 -1.02
N THR A 180 -7.82 24.42 -1.35
CA THR A 180 -7.53 23.10 -1.95
C THR A 180 -7.86 21.94 -1.02
N LEU A 181 -7.31 21.95 0.20
CA LEU A 181 -7.43 20.83 1.12
C LEU A 181 -8.89 20.60 1.54
N PRO A 182 -9.70 21.62 1.90
CA PRO A 182 -11.12 21.42 2.19
C PRO A 182 -11.91 20.80 1.03
N HIS A 183 -11.72 21.29 -0.20
CA HIS A 183 -12.40 20.75 -1.38
C HIS A 183 -11.94 19.32 -1.72
N LEU A 184 -10.66 19.00 -1.48
CA LEU A 184 -10.13 17.66 -1.70
C LEU A 184 -10.47 16.65 -0.61
N ARG A 185 -10.97 17.07 0.56
CA ARG A 185 -11.26 16.14 1.67
C ARG A 185 -12.10 14.93 1.25
N PRO A 186 -13.21 15.06 0.51
CA PRO A 186 -14.00 13.90 0.06
C PRO A 186 -13.19 12.96 -0.83
N VAL A 187 -12.44 13.53 -1.78
CA VAL A 187 -11.58 12.78 -2.71
C VAL A 187 -10.47 12.04 -1.98
N VAL A 188 -9.75 12.72 -1.08
CA VAL A 188 -8.70 12.12 -0.24
C VAL A 188 -9.29 11.00 0.63
N THR A 189 -10.48 11.20 1.18
CA THR A 189 -11.15 10.22 2.05
C THR A 189 -11.43 8.91 1.28
N VAL A 190 -11.97 9.00 0.06
CA VAL A 190 -12.20 7.84 -0.81
C VAL A 190 -10.89 7.17 -1.23
N VAL A 191 -9.87 7.96 -1.61
CA VAL A 191 -8.56 7.42 -2.00
C VAL A 191 -7.88 6.68 -0.83
N VAL A 192 -7.94 7.23 0.38
CA VAL A 192 -7.43 6.57 1.60
C VAL A 192 -8.14 5.24 1.80
N LEU A 193 -9.47 5.20 1.74
CA LEU A 193 -10.24 3.97 1.88
C LEU A 193 -9.79 2.90 0.88
N MET A 194 -9.77 3.24 -0.41
CA MET A 194 -9.40 2.30 -1.46
C MET A 194 -7.97 1.81 -1.32
N THR A 195 -7.03 2.71 -1.05
CA THR A 195 -5.61 2.36 -0.91
C THR A 195 -5.33 1.54 0.34
N VAL A 196 -6.02 1.80 1.45
CA VAL A 196 -5.93 0.95 2.66
C VAL A 196 -6.44 -0.45 2.37
N ILE A 197 -7.64 -0.59 1.78
CA ILE A 197 -8.21 -1.91 1.46
C ILE A 197 -7.28 -2.71 0.55
N GLN A 198 -6.75 -2.09 -0.51
CA GLN A 198 -5.84 -2.74 -1.45
C GLN A 198 -4.50 -3.12 -0.82
N THR A 199 -3.94 -2.25 0.02
CA THR A 199 -2.61 -2.46 0.61
C THR A 199 -2.65 -3.47 1.76
N PHE A 200 -3.70 -3.44 2.59
CA PHE A 200 -3.88 -4.36 3.72
C PHE A 200 -4.00 -5.82 3.26
N ASN A 201 -4.71 -6.06 2.16
CA ASN A 201 -4.89 -7.38 1.58
C ASN A 201 -3.76 -7.77 0.61
N ASN A 202 -2.68 -6.98 0.54
CA ASN A 202 -1.65 -7.22 -0.45
C ASN A 202 -0.77 -8.42 -0.09
N PHE A 203 -0.86 -9.45 -0.92
CA PHE A 203 0.01 -10.63 -0.88
C PHE A 203 1.23 -10.49 -1.80
N VAL A 204 1.00 -9.98 -3.00
CA VAL A 204 1.91 -10.12 -4.15
C VAL A 204 3.26 -9.44 -3.92
N TYR A 205 3.28 -8.20 -3.44
CA TYR A 205 4.55 -7.45 -3.34
C TYR A 205 5.47 -8.05 -2.29
N VAL A 206 4.94 -8.42 -1.12
CA VAL A 206 5.73 -9.02 -0.04
C VAL A 206 6.21 -10.41 -0.46
N TRP A 207 5.28 -11.26 -0.94
CA TRP A 207 5.60 -12.63 -1.32
C TRP A 207 6.65 -12.71 -2.42
N LEU A 208 6.46 -11.95 -3.50
CA LEU A 208 7.39 -12.01 -4.63
C LEU A 208 8.72 -11.33 -4.34
N ALA A 209 8.75 -10.28 -3.52
CA ALA A 209 9.99 -9.58 -3.22
C ALA A 209 10.88 -10.36 -2.25
N THR A 210 10.28 -11.00 -1.24
CA THR A 210 11.03 -11.53 -0.08
C THR A 210 10.55 -12.89 0.42
N GLY A 211 9.36 -13.35 0.03
CA GLY A 211 8.72 -14.53 0.61
C GLY A 211 8.36 -14.40 2.09
N GLY A 212 8.37 -13.17 2.64
CA GLY A 212 8.22 -12.91 4.09
C GLY A 212 9.55 -12.76 4.85
N GLY A 213 10.69 -12.89 4.14
CA GLY A 213 12.02 -12.82 4.71
C GLY A 213 12.62 -11.42 4.88
N PRO A 214 13.84 -11.32 5.46
CA PRO A 214 14.65 -12.40 6.01
C PRO A 214 14.00 -13.07 7.24
N GLY A 215 14.04 -14.40 7.33
CA GLY A 215 13.23 -15.15 8.30
C GLY A 215 11.73 -14.91 8.07
N THR A 216 11.04 -14.37 9.08
CA THR A 216 9.63 -13.93 9.02
C THR A 216 9.49 -12.40 9.13
N TYR A 217 10.59 -11.66 8.98
CA TYR A 217 10.65 -10.23 9.31
C TYR A 217 9.72 -9.34 8.48
N THR A 218 9.46 -9.70 7.22
CA THR A 218 8.53 -8.98 6.34
C THR A 218 7.19 -9.67 6.19
N GLN A 219 6.98 -10.79 6.89
CA GLN A 219 5.73 -11.54 6.82
C GLN A 219 4.55 -10.65 7.23
N VAL A 220 3.51 -10.67 6.41
CA VAL A 220 2.22 -9.98 6.62
C VAL A 220 1.11 -11.02 6.71
N LEU A 221 -0.05 -10.66 7.25
CA LEU A 221 -1.20 -11.56 7.39
C LEU A 221 -1.58 -12.27 6.09
N ALA A 222 -1.55 -11.56 4.95
CA ALA A 222 -1.85 -12.15 3.64
C ALA A 222 -0.84 -13.26 3.26
N THR A 223 0.46 -13.04 3.51
CA THR A 223 1.49 -14.06 3.27
C THR A 223 1.45 -15.17 4.31
N GLN A 224 1.12 -14.85 5.57
CA GLN A 224 0.95 -15.84 6.64
C GLN A 224 -0.23 -16.77 6.37
N LEU A 225 -1.35 -16.23 5.88
CA LEU A 225 -2.49 -17.00 5.40
C LEU A 225 -2.05 -18.02 4.36
N TYR A 226 -1.35 -17.55 3.32
CA TYR A 226 -0.87 -18.41 2.25
C TYR A 226 0.09 -19.48 2.76
N SER A 227 1.08 -19.09 3.57
CA SER A 227 2.02 -20.03 4.20
C SER A 227 1.30 -21.06 5.05
N ALA A 228 0.33 -20.68 5.89
CA ALA A 228 -0.42 -21.62 6.71
C ALA A 228 -1.26 -22.60 5.87
N ALA A 229 -1.99 -22.07 4.88
CA ALA A 229 -2.93 -22.85 4.07
C ALA A 229 -2.22 -23.83 3.13
N PHE A 230 -1.22 -23.36 2.39
CA PHE A 230 -0.67 -24.06 1.22
C PHE A 230 0.75 -24.59 1.41
N ILE A 231 1.51 -24.08 2.38
CA ILE A 231 2.86 -24.57 2.68
C ILE A 231 2.85 -25.41 3.95
N GLY A 232 2.20 -24.92 4.99
CA GLY A 232 1.97 -25.62 6.26
C GLY A 232 0.82 -26.62 6.22
N ASN A 233 0.12 -26.75 5.08
CA ASN A 233 -0.97 -27.70 4.85
C ASN A 233 -2.10 -27.60 5.89
N SER A 234 -2.38 -26.40 6.40
CA SER A 234 -3.41 -26.14 7.40
C SER A 234 -4.44 -25.14 6.85
N LEU A 235 -5.39 -25.67 6.09
CA LEU A 235 -6.48 -24.87 5.49
C LEU A 235 -7.34 -24.21 6.58
N GLY A 236 -7.52 -24.88 7.72
CA GLY A 236 -8.24 -24.33 8.86
C GLY A 236 -7.60 -23.07 9.45
N GLN A 237 -6.28 -23.09 9.66
CA GLN A 237 -5.55 -21.91 10.15
C GLN A 237 -5.52 -20.79 9.10
N GLY A 238 -5.28 -21.12 7.82
CA GLY A 238 -5.35 -20.14 6.74
C GLY A 238 -6.73 -19.46 6.66
N ALA A 239 -7.80 -20.25 6.74
CA ALA A 239 -9.17 -19.72 6.75
C ALA A 239 -9.45 -18.84 7.98
N ALA A 240 -8.90 -19.18 9.16
CA ALA A 240 -9.01 -18.36 10.35
C ALA A 240 -8.32 -16.99 10.19
N ILE A 241 -7.11 -16.96 9.62
CA ILE A 241 -6.41 -15.70 9.30
C ILE A 241 -7.23 -14.88 8.31
N GLY A 242 -7.79 -15.51 7.27
CA GLY A 242 -8.64 -14.83 6.28
C GLY A 242 -9.87 -14.19 6.92
N LEU A 243 -10.55 -14.89 7.82
CA LEU A 243 -11.69 -14.36 8.58
C LEU A 243 -11.30 -13.18 9.46
N VAL A 244 -10.15 -13.23 10.13
CA VAL A 244 -9.62 -12.10 10.91
C VAL A 244 -9.36 -10.90 10.00
N MET A 245 -8.71 -11.09 8.86
CA MET A 245 -8.47 -10.03 7.88
C MET A 245 -9.78 -9.40 7.39
N SER A 246 -10.78 -10.23 7.03
CA SER A 246 -12.10 -9.75 6.62
C SER A 246 -12.81 -8.98 7.72
N ALA A 247 -12.76 -9.45 8.97
CA ALA A 247 -13.37 -8.77 10.11
C ALA A 247 -12.73 -7.39 10.36
N VAL A 248 -11.40 -7.30 10.32
CA VAL A 248 -10.67 -6.03 10.46
C VAL A 248 -11.06 -5.06 9.34
N MET A 249 -11.14 -5.51 8.10
CA MET A 249 -11.56 -4.67 6.96
C MET A 249 -13.04 -4.28 7.03
N ALA A 250 -13.92 -5.13 7.53
CA ALA A 250 -15.32 -4.80 7.76
C ALA A 250 -15.46 -3.70 8.84
N VAL A 251 -14.72 -3.82 9.95
CA VAL A 251 -14.69 -2.79 11.00
C VAL A 251 -14.14 -1.47 10.44
N PHE A 252 -13.08 -1.51 9.65
CA PHE A 252 -12.53 -0.32 8.99
C PHE A 252 -13.54 0.34 8.04
N ALA A 253 -14.22 -0.44 7.20
CA ALA A 253 -15.25 0.06 6.29
C ALA A 253 -16.46 0.66 7.03
N LEU A 254 -16.92 0.00 8.11
CA LEU A 254 -18.02 0.53 8.94
C LEU A 254 -17.63 1.83 9.65
N ALA A 255 -16.41 1.91 10.17
CA ALA A 255 -15.87 3.13 10.76
C ALA A 255 -15.82 4.26 9.72
N TYR A 256 -15.37 3.96 8.51
CA TYR A 256 -15.36 4.90 7.39
C TYR A 256 -16.77 5.41 7.04
N LEU A 257 -17.75 4.51 6.91
CA LEU A 257 -19.13 4.88 6.56
C LEU A 257 -19.75 5.78 7.63
N ARG A 258 -19.52 5.48 8.91
CA ARG A 258 -20.00 6.33 10.02
C ARG A 258 -19.38 7.71 10.01
N VAL A 259 -18.07 7.81 9.74
CA VAL A 259 -17.39 9.11 9.66
C VAL A 259 -17.85 9.91 8.44
N SER A 260 -18.13 9.24 7.32
CA SER A 260 -18.61 9.88 6.11
C SER A 260 -20.07 10.36 6.24
N ALA A 261 -20.95 9.54 6.79
CA ALA A 261 -22.37 9.89 7.01
C ALA A 261 -22.53 11.12 7.94
N ARG A 262 -21.78 11.17 9.05
CA ARG A 262 -21.77 12.33 9.95
C ARG A 262 -21.28 13.63 9.30
N ARG A 263 -20.53 13.54 8.20
CA ARG A 263 -20.08 14.71 7.45
C ARG A 263 -21.13 15.22 6.48
N GLU A 264 -21.89 14.32 5.86
CA GLU A 264 -23.02 14.70 5.00
C GLU A 264 -24.13 15.37 5.81
N GLU A 265 -24.35 14.95 7.06
CA GLU A 265 -25.30 15.58 7.99
C GLU A 265 -24.85 16.96 8.51
N ALA A 266 -23.57 17.30 8.37
CA ALA A 266 -22.97 18.54 8.90
C ALA A 266 -22.73 19.63 7.83
N LEU A 267 -23.04 19.34 6.57
CA LEU A 267 -22.96 20.25 5.41
C LEU A 267 -24.35 20.77 5.06
#